data_AF-F2PQ74-F1
#
_entry.id   AF-F2PQ74-F1
#
_cell.length_a   1.000
_cell.length_b   1.000
_cell.length_c   1.000
_cell.angle_alpha   90.00
_cell.angle_beta   90.00
_cell.angle_gamma   90.00
#
_symmetry.space_group_name_H-M   'P 1'
#
loop_
_entity.id
_entity.type
_entity.pdbx_description
1 polymer ?
#
loop_
_entity_poly.entity_id
_entity_poly.type
_entity_poly.pdbx_seq_one_letter_code
_entity_poly.pdbx_strand_id
1 'polypeptide(L)'
;MPGNEWLDDEIAIAVYFAASNYQHSLIALLLQRRGFNRTKASVDNKLITIRNSHLELGTGYFWDVTAAHKWASQNISNHELLELDEEDAAMIYLPKLMNL
;
A
#
# COMPACT_ATOMS: atom_id res chain seq x y z
N MET A 1 -22.34 1.90 -0.97
CA MET A 1 -22.59 0.56 -0.40
C MET A 1 -21.81 0.47 0.91
N PRO A 2 -22.47 0.22 2.05
CA PRO A 2 -21.78 0.02 3.33
C PRO A 2 -20.91 -1.25 3.22
N GLY A 3 -19.65 -1.18 3.64
CA GLY A 3 -18.69 -2.31 3.58
C GLY A 3 -17.55 -2.18 2.58
N ASN A 4 -17.50 -1.12 1.76
CA ASN A 4 -16.39 -0.85 0.84
C ASN A 4 -15.48 0.31 1.31
N GLU A 5 -15.79 0.93 2.43
CA GLU A 5 -15.04 2.06 2.96
C GLU A 5 -13.62 1.63 3.34
N TRP A 6 -12.65 2.47 3.00
CA TRP A 6 -11.25 2.24 3.32
C TRP A 6 -10.96 2.83 4.69
N LEU A 7 -10.33 2.05 5.55
CA LEU A 7 -9.90 2.51 6.86
C LEU A 7 -8.61 3.32 6.74
N ASP A 8 -8.36 4.23 7.67
CA ASP A 8 -7.18 5.12 7.61
C ASP A 8 -5.88 4.30 7.60
N ASP A 9 -5.77 3.27 8.44
CA ASP A 9 -4.62 2.36 8.46
C ASP A 9 -4.41 1.67 7.12
N GLU A 10 -5.50 1.22 6.50
CA GLU A 10 -5.48 0.55 5.21
C GLU A 10 -4.94 1.48 4.11
N ILE A 11 -5.37 2.74 4.15
CA ILE A 11 -4.90 3.77 3.22
C ILE A 11 -3.42 4.04 3.45
N ALA A 12 -3.00 4.22 4.71
CA ALA A 12 -1.61 4.48 5.07
C ALA A 12 -0.68 3.36 4.58
N ILE A 13 -1.06 2.10 4.80
CA ILE A 13 -0.32 0.92 4.32
C ILE A 13 -0.20 0.95 2.79
N ALA A 14 -1.31 1.16 2.09
CA ALA A 14 -1.32 1.15 0.63
C ALA A 14 -0.44 2.27 0.04
N VAL A 15 -0.49 3.48 0.60
CA VAL A 15 0.36 4.61 0.18
C VAL A 15 1.82 4.33 0.46
N TYR A 16 2.15 3.84 1.66
CA TYR A 16 3.53 3.55 2.06
C TYR A 16 4.22 2.57 1.11
N PHE A 17 3.59 1.41 0.87
CA PHE A 17 4.18 0.39 -0.01
C PHE A 17 4.16 0.80 -1.48
N ALA A 18 3.13 1.52 -1.94
CA ALA A 18 3.12 2.02 -3.32
C ALA A 18 4.24 3.05 -3.56
N ALA A 19 4.53 3.91 -2.57
CA ALA A 19 5.66 4.84 -2.63
C ALA A 19 7.01 4.12 -2.64
N SER A 20 7.11 2.97 -1.94
CA SER A 20 8.26 2.06 -2.01
C SER A 20 8.33 1.23 -3.30
N ASN A 21 7.52 1.55 -4.32
CA ASN A 21 7.46 0.90 -5.63
C ASN A 21 7.03 -0.58 -5.61
N TYR A 22 6.23 -0.97 -4.61
CA TYR A 22 5.66 -2.32 -4.55
C TYR A 22 4.53 -2.48 -5.58
N GLN A 23 4.44 -3.66 -6.19
CA GLN A 23 3.36 -3.98 -7.12
C GLN A 23 2.01 -3.94 -6.40
N HIS A 24 0.98 -3.38 -7.04
CA HIS A 24 -0.34 -3.24 -6.41
C HIS A 24 -1.01 -4.59 -6.07
N SER A 25 -0.65 -5.66 -6.79
CA SER A 25 -1.04 -7.04 -6.43
C SER A 25 -0.43 -7.50 -5.11
N LEU A 26 0.84 -7.18 -4.89
CA LEU A 26 1.54 -7.47 -3.64
C LEU A 26 0.99 -6.61 -2.49
N ILE A 27 0.69 -5.34 -2.74
CA ILE A 27 0.04 -4.48 -1.75
C ILE A 27 -1.30 -5.08 -1.29
N ALA A 28 -2.10 -5.62 -2.22
CA ALA A 28 -3.34 -6.32 -1.88
C ALA A 28 -3.10 -7.53 -0.95
N LEU A 29 -2.04 -8.30 -1.17
CA LEU A 29 -1.65 -9.42 -0.30
C LEU A 29 -1.17 -8.94 1.08
N LEU A 30 -0.35 -7.89 1.13
CA LEU A 30 0.13 -7.29 2.37
C LEU A 30 -1.04 -6.76 3.22
N LEU A 31 -2.02 -6.11 2.58
CA LEU A 31 -3.27 -5.68 3.20
C LEU A 31 -4.05 -6.89 3.75
N GLN A 32 -4.19 -7.95 2.97
CA GLN A 32 -4.92 -9.16 3.39
C GLN A 32 -4.31 -9.79 4.65
N ARG A 33 -2.98 -9.85 4.75
CA ARG A 33 -2.27 -10.34 5.93
C ARG A 33 -2.53 -9.49 7.18
N ARG A 34 -2.76 -8.20 6.99
CA ARG A 34 -3.10 -7.24 8.05
C ARG A 34 -4.61 -7.20 8.34
N GLY A 35 -5.37 -8.14 7.78
CA GLY A 35 -6.82 -8.25 7.98
C GLY A 35 -7.68 -7.43 7.02
N PHE A 36 -7.07 -6.74 6.05
CA PHE A 36 -7.77 -5.89 5.08
C PHE A 36 -7.90 -6.59 3.73
N ASN A 37 -9.09 -7.08 3.39
CA ASN A 37 -9.29 -7.81 2.14
C ASN A 37 -9.58 -6.86 0.97
N ARG A 38 -8.58 -6.61 0.12
CA ARG A 38 -8.72 -5.84 -1.13
C ARG A 38 -8.21 -6.59 -2.33
N THR A 39 -8.80 -6.28 -3.47
CA THR A 39 -8.30 -6.73 -4.76
C THR A 39 -7.27 -5.75 -5.30
N LYS A 40 -6.37 -6.22 -6.17
CA LYS A 40 -5.43 -5.37 -6.93
C LYS A 40 -6.13 -4.18 -7.61
N ALA A 41 -7.29 -4.40 -8.22
CA ALA A 41 -8.07 -3.33 -8.86
C ALA A 41 -8.62 -2.30 -7.86
N SER A 42 -8.99 -2.74 -6.65
CA SER A 42 -9.40 -1.82 -5.59
C SER A 42 -8.24 -0.95 -5.11
N VAL A 43 -7.05 -1.56 -4.95
CA VAL A 43 -5.81 -0.84 -4.63
C VAL A 43 -5.46 0.18 -5.71
N ASP A 44 -5.50 -0.21 -7.00
CA ASP A 44 -5.24 0.71 -8.12
C ASP A 44 -6.13 1.97 -8.04
N ASN A 45 -7.44 1.76 -7.97
CA ASN A 45 -8.43 2.84 -7.99
C ASN A 45 -8.28 3.75 -6.78
N LYS A 46 -8.00 3.17 -5.60
CA LYS A 46 -7.79 3.96 -4.39
C LYS A 46 -6.53 4.80 -4.47
N LEU A 47 -5.41 4.24 -4.92
CA LEU A 47 -4.16 4.97 -5.06
C LEU A 47 -4.25 6.08 -6.11
N ILE A 48 -4.95 5.86 -7.23
CA ILE A 48 -5.22 6.90 -8.24
C ILE A 48 -6.02 8.05 -7.60
N THR A 49 -7.06 7.72 -6.83
CA THR A 49 -7.89 8.73 -6.15
C THR A 49 -7.05 9.56 -5.19
N ILE A 50 -6.22 8.91 -4.36
CA ILE A 50 -5.34 9.59 -3.39
C ILE A 50 -4.36 10.52 -4.11
N ARG A 51 -3.67 10.06 -5.16
CA ARG A 51 -2.73 10.90 -5.91
C ARG A 51 -3.39 12.14 -6.51
N ASN A 52 -4.64 12.01 -6.99
CA ASN A 52 -5.38 13.14 -7.55
C ASN A 52 -5.88 14.12 -6.49
N SER A 53 -6.10 13.66 -5.26
CA SER A 53 -6.58 14.50 -4.15
C SER A 53 -5.46 15.06 -3.28
N HIS A 54 -4.27 14.46 -3.28
CA HIS A 54 -3.13 14.80 -2.44
C HIS A 54 -1.87 15.05 -3.28
N LEU A 55 -1.83 16.21 -3.95
CA LEU A 55 -0.71 16.60 -4.80
C LEU A 55 0.60 16.83 -4.02
N GLU A 56 0.51 16.97 -2.69
CA GLU A 56 1.66 17.03 -1.79
C GLU A 56 2.37 15.68 -1.61
N LEU A 57 1.71 14.56 -1.94
CA LEU A 57 2.28 13.21 -1.84
C LEU A 57 2.96 12.75 -3.14
N GLY A 58 2.90 13.57 -4.18
CA GLY A 58 3.51 13.30 -5.47
C GLY A 58 2.72 13.89 -6.64
N THR A 59 3.06 13.42 -7.83
CA THR A 59 2.36 13.78 -9.06
C THR A 59 1.37 12.68 -9.45
N GLY A 60 0.54 12.93 -10.47
CA GLY A 60 -0.34 11.90 -11.02
C GLY A 60 0.39 10.63 -11.50
N TYR A 61 1.71 10.71 -11.73
CA TYR A 61 2.51 9.60 -12.25
C TYR A 61 3.42 8.94 -11.20
N PHE A 62 3.92 9.70 -10.22
CA PHE A 62 4.95 9.26 -9.28
C PHE A 62 4.68 9.72 -7.86
N TRP A 63 4.99 8.89 -6.88
CA TRP A 63 5.01 9.28 -5.46
C TRP A 63 6.27 10.07 -5.12
N ASP A 64 6.12 11.12 -4.31
CA ASP A 64 7.24 11.61 -3.50
C ASP A 64 7.39 10.65 -2.32
N VAL A 65 8.43 9.83 -2.35
CA VAL A 65 8.65 8.77 -1.35
C VAL A 65 8.73 9.36 0.07
N THR A 66 9.41 10.48 0.23
CA THR A 66 9.61 11.09 1.55
C THR A 66 8.30 11.64 2.09
N ALA A 67 7.55 12.36 1.25
CA ALA A 67 6.26 12.91 1.64
C ALA A 67 5.23 11.79 1.93
N ALA A 68 5.16 10.78 1.07
CA ALA A 68 4.24 9.65 1.21
C ALA A 68 4.54 8.81 2.46
N HIS A 69 5.82 8.50 2.73
CA HIS A 69 6.20 7.76 3.94
C HIS A 69 5.91 8.54 5.21
N LYS A 70 6.24 9.83 5.23
CA LYS A 70 5.93 10.71 6.36
C LYS A 70 4.43 10.78 6.59
N TRP A 71 3.66 11.01 5.53
CA TRP A 71 2.19 11.08 5.61
C TRP A 71 1.60 9.76 6.11
N ALA A 72 2.00 8.62 5.56
CA ALA A 72 1.50 7.31 6.00
C ALA A 72 1.83 7.05 7.47
N SER A 73 3.05 7.38 7.90
CA SER A 73 3.47 7.26 9.30
C SER A 73 2.64 8.15 10.25
N GLN A 74 2.17 9.31 9.78
CA GLN A 74 1.35 10.21 10.58
C GLN A 74 -0.14 9.82 10.62
N ASN A 75 -0.59 9.03 9.65
CA ASN A 75 -2.00 8.66 9.47
C ASN A 75 -2.28 7.19 9.82
N ILE A 76 -1.31 6.47 10.37
CA ILE A 76 -1.48 5.09 10.82
C ILE A 76 -1.57 5.06 12.35
N SER A 77 -2.49 4.24 12.86
CA SER A 77 -2.73 4.04 14.28
C SER A 77 -1.69 3.09 14.92
N ASN A 78 -1.21 2.11 14.15
CA ASN A 78 -0.18 1.16 14.55
C ASN A 78 0.93 1.09 13.49
N HIS A 79 2.13 1.55 13.85
CA HIS A 79 3.31 1.52 12.98
C HIS A 79 3.80 0.12 12.63
N GLU A 80 3.53 -0.90 13.46
CA GLU A 80 3.91 -2.28 13.17
C GLU A 80 3.27 -2.80 11.86
N LEU A 81 2.14 -2.21 11.46
CA LEU A 81 1.48 -2.54 10.19
C LEU A 81 2.30 -2.08 8.97
N LEU A 82 3.32 -1.24 9.11
CA LEU A 82 4.22 -0.88 8.02
C LEU A 82 5.47 -1.76 7.96
N GLU A 83 5.72 -2.54 9.01
CA GLU A 83 6.86 -3.45 9.07
C GLU A 83 6.59 -4.70 8.23
N LEU A 84 7.64 -5.26 7.65
CA LEU A 84 7.58 -6.50 6.88
C LEU A 84 8.16 -7.63 7.74
N ASP A 85 7.38 -8.69 7.93
CA ASP A 85 7.85 -9.91 8.59
C ASP A 85 8.55 -10.86 7.58
N GLU A 86 9.02 -12.01 8.08
CA GLU A 86 9.70 -13.02 7.24
C GLU A 86 8.78 -13.59 6.15
N GLU A 87 7.47 -13.68 6.40
CA GLU A 87 6.50 -14.20 5.45
C GLU A 87 6.19 -13.16 4.35
N ASP A 88 6.11 -11.88 4.71
CA ASP A 88 6.03 -10.76 3.79
C ASP A 88 7.25 -10.73 2.86
N ALA A 89 8.45 -10.92 3.43
CA ALA A 89 9.68 -11.06 2.65
C ALA A 89 9.59 -12.24 1.67
N ALA A 90 9.13 -13.41 2.11
CA ALA A 90 8.97 -14.57 1.23
C ALA A 90 8.05 -14.26 0.04
N MET A 91 6.91 -13.59 0.25
CA MET A 91 6.01 -13.18 -0.84
C MET A 91 6.65 -12.21 -1.85
N ILE A 92 7.54 -11.33 -1.39
CA ILE A 92 8.28 -10.40 -2.26
C ILE A 92 9.28 -11.16 -3.15
N TYR A 93 9.92 -12.20 -2.62
CA TYR A 93 11.00 -12.91 -3.30
C TYR A 93 10.53 -14.15 -4.11
N LEU A 94 9.44 -14.81 -3.72
CA LEU A 94 8.95 -16.03 -4.39
C LEU A 94 8.62 -15.84 -5.89
N PRO A 95 8.00 -14.73 -6.35
CA PRO A 95 7.76 -14.50 -7.77
C PRO A 95 9.05 -14.40 -8.61
N LYS A 96 10.20 -14.10 -7.99
CA LYS A 96 11.50 -14.01 -8.68
C LYS A 96 12.16 -15.38 -8.88
N LEU A 97 11.77 -16.40 -8.12
CA LEU A 97 12.41 -17.72 -8.14
C LEU A 97 11.73 -18.73 -9.07
N MET A 98 10.51 -18.45 -9.56
CA MET A 98 9.77 -19.36 -10.46
C MET A 98 9.99 -19.09 -11.95
N ASN A 99 10.93 -18.20 -12.30
CA ASN A 99 11.29 -17.85 -13.69
C ASN A 99 12.75 -18.22 -14.06
N LEU A 100 13.33 -19.23 -13.40
CA LEU A 100 14.66 -19.78 -13.71
C LEU A 100 14.56 -21.22 -14.19
#